data_AF-A0A4Q2R9Q8-F1
#
_entry.id   AF-A0A4Q2R9Q8-F1
#
_cell.length_a   1.000
_cell.length_b   1.000
_cell.length_c   1.000
_cell.angle_alpha   90.00
_cell.angle_beta   90.00
_cell.angle_gamma   90.00
#
_symmetry.space_group_name_H-M   'P 1'
#
loop_
_entity.id
_entity.type
_entity.pdbx_description
1 polymer ?
#
loop_
_entity_poly.entity_id
_entity_poly.type
_entity_poly.pdbx_seq_one_letter_code
_entity_poly.pdbx_strand_id
1 'polypeptide(L)'
;MGILAGSGASRPDPPAPQPLTMLDIMVPSTSAFAAERPVAPAYPWFPPAATAVVGLAPRACRWPLGEPRSAGFAFCGAARRAGASYCPQHAGLSRHAGPGSRA
;
A
#
# COMPACT_ATOMS: atom_id res chain seq x y z
N MET A 1 -11.99 -19.19 -63.74
CA MET A 1 -11.94 -19.40 -62.29
C MET A 1 -10.55 -19.90 -61.93
N GLY A 2 -9.62 -19.01 -61.59
CA GLY A 2 -8.22 -19.35 -61.27
C GLY A 2 -7.93 -18.94 -59.84
N ILE A 3 -7.57 -19.90 -58.99
CA ILE A 3 -7.19 -19.65 -57.60
C ILE A 3 -5.71 -19.21 -57.55
N LEU A 4 -5.47 -18.07 -56.92
CA LEU A 4 -4.15 -17.49 -56.71
C LEU A 4 -3.50 -18.26 -55.56
N ALA A 5 -2.38 -18.94 -55.83
CA ALA A 5 -1.60 -19.64 -54.82
C ALA A 5 -1.02 -18.63 -53.80
N GLY A 6 -1.23 -18.88 -52.51
CA GLY A 6 -0.74 -18.06 -51.42
C GLY A 6 0.77 -18.21 -51.22
N SER A 7 1.50 -17.11 -51.31
CA SER A 7 2.91 -17.01 -50.94
C SER A 7 3.04 -17.04 -49.42
N GLY A 8 3.37 -18.21 -48.87
CA GLY A 8 3.77 -18.36 -47.47
C GLY A 8 5.09 -17.64 -47.22
N ALA A 9 5.03 -16.46 -46.59
CA ALA A 9 6.22 -15.77 -46.13
C ALA A 9 6.87 -16.58 -44.99
N SER A 10 8.09 -17.09 -45.24
CA SER A 10 8.91 -17.73 -44.23
C SER A 10 9.10 -16.78 -43.05
N ARG A 11 8.67 -17.20 -41.86
CA ARG A 11 8.94 -16.45 -40.63
C ARG A 11 10.45 -16.49 -40.38
N PRO A 12 11.11 -15.35 -40.07
CA PRO A 12 12.50 -15.37 -39.65
C PRO A 12 12.65 -16.18 -38.37
N ASP A 13 13.71 -16.98 -38.29
CA ASP A 13 14.04 -17.73 -37.08
C ASP A 13 14.27 -16.78 -35.90
N PRO A 14 13.83 -17.15 -34.68
CA PRO A 14 14.15 -16.37 -33.50
C PRO A 14 15.67 -16.39 -33.29
N PRO A 15 16.27 -15.25 -32.88
CA PRO A 15 17.69 -15.22 -32.58
C PRO A 15 18.03 -16.22 -31.47
N ALA A 16 19.12 -16.96 -31.65
CA ALA A 16 19.60 -17.93 -30.67
C ALA A 16 19.82 -17.24 -29.30
N PRO A 17 19.52 -17.93 -28.18
CA PRO A 17 19.77 -17.38 -26.85
C PRO A 17 21.26 -17.12 -26.68
N GLN A 18 21.60 -15.85 -26.41
CA GLN A 18 22.97 -15.45 -26.13
C GLN A 18 23.38 -16.05 -24.76
N PRO A 19 24.62 -16.55 -24.59
CA PRO A 19 25.07 -17.07 -23.31
C PRO A 19 25.22 -15.92 -22.31
N LEU A 20 24.56 -16.03 -21.15
CA LEU A 20 24.76 -15.09 -20.05
C LEU A 20 26.22 -15.14 -19.61
N THR A 21 26.86 -13.98 -19.49
CA THR A 21 28.28 -13.91 -19.12
C THR A 21 28.43 -13.97 -17.60
N MET A 22 29.61 -14.35 -17.11
CA MET A 22 29.91 -14.37 -15.68
C MET A 22 29.76 -12.98 -15.04
N LEU A 23 29.85 -11.92 -15.83
CA LEU A 23 29.61 -10.55 -15.39
C LEU A 23 28.13 -10.30 -15.06
N ASP A 24 27.20 -10.88 -15.83
CA ASP A 24 25.74 -10.73 -15.62
C ASP A 24 25.26 -11.43 -14.33
N ILE A 25 25.97 -12.48 -13.90
CA ILE A 25 25.68 -13.23 -12.67
C ILE A 25 26.22 -12.50 -11.43
N MET A 26 27.29 -11.73 -11.58
CA MET A 26 28.02 -11.10 -10.48
C MET A 26 27.62 -9.64 -10.23
N VAL A 27 26.69 -9.07 -11.02
CA VAL A 27 26.07 -7.77 -10.72
C VAL A 27 25.09 -7.96 -9.56
N PRO A 28 25.39 -7.47 -8.34
CA PRO A 28 24.39 -7.47 -7.28
C PRO A 28 23.25 -6.56 -7.74
N SER A 29 22.05 -7.12 -7.90
CA SER A 29 20.82 -6.35 -8.12
C SER A 29 20.50 -5.57 -6.84
N THR A 30 21.24 -4.50 -6.58
CA THR A 30 21.01 -3.56 -5.48
C THR A 30 19.75 -2.72 -5.69
N SER A 31 19.09 -2.88 -6.85
CA SER A 31 17.86 -2.19 -7.21
C SER A 31 16.61 -2.65 -6.43
N ALA A 32 16.65 -3.76 -5.69
CA ALA A 32 15.51 -4.20 -4.89
C ALA A 32 15.36 -3.43 -3.56
N PHE A 33 16.38 -2.66 -3.16
CA PHE A 33 16.34 -1.78 -1.99
C PHE A 33 16.12 -0.31 -2.37
N ALA A 34 15.49 -0.06 -3.52
CA ALA A 34 14.86 1.23 -3.73
C ALA A 34 13.75 1.36 -2.68
N ALA A 35 14.07 2.03 -1.57
CA ALA A 35 13.13 2.38 -0.53
C ALA A 35 11.90 2.96 -1.22
N GLU A 36 10.82 2.20 -1.18
CA GLU A 36 9.53 2.59 -1.71
C GLU A 36 9.24 3.96 -1.10
N ARG A 37 9.17 5.00 -1.93
CA ARG A 37 8.82 6.33 -1.43
C ARG A 37 7.49 6.15 -0.69
N PRO A 38 7.40 6.49 0.61
CA PRO A 38 6.13 6.46 1.30
C PRO A 38 5.18 7.33 0.49
N VAL A 39 4.14 6.73 -0.09
CA VAL A 39 3.10 7.51 -0.74
C VAL A 39 2.51 8.37 0.38
N ALA A 40 2.55 9.69 0.21
CA ALA A 40 1.92 10.59 1.17
C ALA A 40 0.48 10.10 1.40
N PRO A 41 -0.02 10.04 2.64
CA PRO A 41 -1.30 9.42 2.90
C PRO A 41 -2.38 10.09 2.04
N ALA A 42 -3.19 9.26 1.36
CA ALA A 42 -4.25 9.67 0.43
C ALA A 42 -5.42 10.42 1.10
N TYR A 43 -5.22 10.91 2.32
CA TYR A 43 -6.23 11.55 3.14
C TYR A 43 -5.82 12.99 3.46
N PRO A 44 -5.95 13.91 2.48
CA PRO A 44 -5.63 15.33 2.66
C PRO A 44 -6.52 16.03 3.71
N TRP A 45 -7.58 15.37 4.17
CA TRP A 45 -8.46 15.86 5.23
C TRP A 45 -8.01 15.44 6.65
N PHE A 46 -7.07 14.50 6.80
CA PHE A 46 -6.63 14.12 8.13
C PHE A 46 -5.59 15.09 8.69
N PRO A 47 -5.66 15.40 9.99
CA PRO A 47 -4.66 16.23 10.64
C PRO A 47 -3.28 15.59 10.49
N PRO A 48 -2.21 16.40 10.47
CA PRO A 48 -0.83 15.94 10.23
C PRO A 48 -0.31 14.94 11.27
N ALA A 49 -1.07 14.67 12.33
CA ALA A 49 -0.74 13.71 13.38
C ALA A 49 -0.95 12.24 12.99
N ALA A 50 -1.40 11.94 11.77
CA ALA A 50 -1.58 10.56 11.31
C ALA A 50 -0.26 9.77 11.44
N THR A 51 -0.27 8.66 12.19
CA THR A 51 0.93 7.88 12.53
C THR A 51 0.72 6.40 12.20
N ALA A 52 1.75 5.74 11.66
CA ALA A 52 1.75 4.30 11.44
C ALA A 52 1.66 3.51 12.76
N VAL A 53 1.28 2.23 12.69
CA VAL A 53 1.08 1.36 13.87
C VAL A 53 2.27 1.36 14.82
N VAL A 54 3.48 1.30 14.28
CA VAL A 54 4.73 1.18 15.05
C VAL A 54 5.11 2.48 15.79
N GLY A 55 4.62 3.63 15.33
CA GLY A 55 4.95 4.94 15.91
C GLY A 55 3.91 5.49 16.89
N LEU A 56 2.85 4.74 17.22
CA LEU A 56 1.72 5.31 17.93
C LEU A 56 2.01 5.53 19.42
N ALA A 57 1.98 6.79 19.87
CA ALA A 57 2.22 7.13 21.26
C ALA A 57 1.14 6.54 22.22
N PRO A 58 1.45 6.23 23.49
CA PRO A 58 0.51 5.60 24.42
C PRO A 58 -0.78 6.39 24.68
N ARG A 59 -0.71 7.72 24.57
CA ARG A 59 -1.84 8.66 24.73
C ARG A 59 -2.37 9.21 23.40
N ALA A 60 -2.03 8.57 22.30
CA ALA A 60 -2.52 8.93 20.97
C ALA A 60 -3.84 8.21 20.62
N CYS A 61 -4.66 8.89 19.83
CA CYS A 61 -5.91 8.39 19.29
C CYS A 61 -5.66 7.22 18.34
N ARG A 62 -6.39 6.13 18.56
CA ARG A 62 -6.26 4.86 17.83
C ARG A 62 -7.27 4.69 16.68
N TRP A 63 -7.89 5.78 16.23
CA TRP A 63 -8.90 5.71 15.18
C TRP A 63 -8.23 5.35 13.83
N PRO A 64 -8.63 4.26 13.17
CA PRO A 64 -8.02 3.84 11.90
C PRO A 64 -8.42 4.78 10.77
N LEU A 65 -7.43 5.16 9.98
CA LEU A 65 -7.55 6.01 8.81
C LEU A 65 -7.28 5.14 7.58
N GLY A 66 -8.34 4.88 6.83
CA GLY A 66 -8.28 4.06 5.63
C GLY A 66 -8.32 2.56 5.86
N GLU A 67 -8.05 1.82 4.79
CA GLU A 67 -8.11 0.37 4.76
C GLU A 67 -6.83 -0.26 5.32
N PRO A 68 -6.91 -1.33 6.15
CA PRO A 68 -5.73 -1.98 6.73
C PRO A 68 -4.72 -2.52 5.71
N ARG A 69 -5.14 -2.75 4.45
CA ARG A 69 -4.29 -3.25 3.36
C ARG A 69 -3.72 -2.13 2.48
N SER A 70 -4.09 -0.88 2.74
CA SER A 70 -3.60 0.26 1.98
C SER A 70 -2.23 0.72 2.50
N ALA A 71 -1.34 1.11 1.60
CA ALA A 71 -0.08 1.76 1.96
C ALA A 71 -0.29 3.09 2.72
N GLY A 72 -1.50 3.67 2.64
CA GLY A 72 -1.90 4.87 3.39
C GLY A 72 -2.57 4.58 4.74
N PHE A 73 -2.56 3.34 5.23
CA PHE A 73 -3.15 3.01 6.53
C PHE A 73 -2.41 3.69 7.67
N ALA A 74 -3.14 4.48 8.46
CA ALA A 74 -2.58 5.19 9.60
C ALA A 74 -3.59 5.27 10.75
N PHE A 75 -3.13 5.66 11.94
CA PHE A 75 -3.99 6.02 13.05
C PHE A 75 -4.00 7.54 13.25
N CYS A 76 -5.13 8.08 13.69
CA CYS A 76 -5.30 9.52 13.90
C CYS A 76 -4.17 10.19 14.71
N GLY A 77 -3.63 9.55 15.74
CA GLY A 77 -2.46 10.05 16.46
C GLY A 77 -2.71 11.22 17.42
N ALA A 78 -3.83 11.95 17.28
CA ALA A 78 -4.17 13.10 18.13
C ALA A 78 -4.28 12.74 19.62
N ALA A 79 -4.05 13.70 20.51
CA ALA A 79 -4.12 13.47 21.95
C ALA A 79 -5.52 12.96 22.39
N ARG A 80 -5.53 11.88 23.17
CA ARG A 80 -6.73 11.34 23.82
C ARG A 80 -6.81 11.79 25.29
N ARG A 81 -8.03 11.90 25.81
CA ARG A 81 -8.24 12.08 27.25
C ARG A 81 -7.78 10.83 28.01
N ALA A 82 -7.32 10.99 29.25
CA ALA A 82 -6.98 9.85 30.08
C ALA A 82 -8.16 8.87 30.16
N GLY A 83 -7.89 7.57 29.99
CA GLY A 83 -8.92 6.52 29.95
C GLY A 83 -9.69 6.37 28.63
N ALA A 84 -9.63 7.33 27.70
CA ALA A 84 -10.36 7.26 26.43
C ALA A 84 -9.49 6.67 25.30
N SER A 85 -9.99 5.73 24.49
CA SER A 85 -9.21 5.14 23.38
C SER A 85 -9.03 6.06 22.16
N TYR A 86 -9.86 7.10 22.06
CA TYR A 86 -9.92 8.02 20.92
C TYR A 86 -9.93 9.48 21.39
N CYS A 87 -9.53 10.40 20.49
CA CYS A 87 -9.67 11.84 20.72
C CYS A 87 -11.16 12.24 20.70
N PRO A 88 -11.53 13.45 21.16
CA PRO A 88 -12.93 13.88 21.23
C PRO A 88 -13.70 13.76 19.90
N GLN A 89 -13.02 14.03 18.79
CA GLN A 89 -13.58 13.90 17.44
C GLN A 89 -13.97 12.44 17.12
N HIS A 90 -13.10 11.48 17.41
CA HIS A 90 -13.29 10.07 17.06
C HIS A 90 -14.03 9.26 18.14
N ALA A 91 -14.10 9.77 19.37
CA ALA A 91 -14.90 9.16 20.43
C ALA A 91 -16.39 9.07 20.04
N GLY A 92 -16.92 10.09 19.36
CA GLY A 92 -18.30 10.09 18.86
C GLY A 92 -18.56 9.06 17.76
N LEU A 93 -17.57 8.84 16.88
CA LEU A 93 -17.65 7.91 15.75
C LEU A 93 -17.53 6.44 16.19
N SER A 94 -16.76 6.18 17.25
CA SER A 94 -16.56 4.83 17.79
C SER A 94 -17.76 4.24 18.54
N ARG A 95 -18.76 5.07 18.85
CA ARG A 95 -20.00 4.59 19.45
C ARG A 95 -20.82 3.88 18.39
N HIS A 96 -20.47 2.62 18.15
CA HIS A 96 -21.42 1.68 17.58
C HIS A 96 -22.54 1.52 18.62
N ALA A 97 -23.77 1.88 18.26
CA ALA A 97 -24.92 1.44 19.04
C ALA A 97 -24.99 -0.08 18.89
N GLY A 98 -24.40 -0.82 19.84
CA GLY A 98 -24.60 -2.25 19.92
C GLY A 98 -26.08 -2.51 20.22
N PRO A 99 -26.72 -3.53 19.63
CA PRO A 99 -28.01 -3.98 20.09
C PRO A 99 -27.80 -4.63 21.48
N GLY A 100 -27.90 -3.84 22.56
CA GLY A 100 -27.69 -4.39 23.91
C GLY A 100 -27.48 -3.42 25.07
N SER A 101 -27.61 -2.10 24.91
CA SER A 101 -27.54 -1.18 26.05
C SER A 101 -28.94 -0.74 26.54
N ARG A 102 -29.66 -1.67 27.18
CA ARG A 102 -30.74 -1.41 28.16
C ARG A 102 -30.64 -2.47 29.25
N ALA A 103 -30.40 -2.02 30.48
CA ALA A 103 -30.82 -2.68 31.70
C ALA A 103 -31.34 -1.57 32.62
#